data_AF-M2P5L5-F1
#
_entry.id   AF-M2P5L5-F1
#
_cell.length_a   1.000
_cell.length_b   1.000
_cell.length_c   1.000
_cell.angle_alpha   90.00
_cell.angle_beta   90.00
_cell.angle_gamma   90.00
#
_symmetry.space_group_name_H-M   'P 1'
#
loop_
_entity.id
_entity.type
_entity.pdbx_description
1 polymer ?
#
loop_
_entity_poly.entity_id
_entity_poly.type
_entity_poly.pdbx_seq_one_letter_code
_entity_poly.pdbx_strand_id
1 'polypeptide(L)'
;MGDVVSLEAIALLNEMIPWPTHVERHGVHHEPRFMLLERAEDDVVVLDRYLAIWLFVPVVLLTNPRFELGNWWIRQVSRILAEASQEDETNDYEDYNEEHELDSGSASIGLNAVSTARPKGVDSLPALQRNAANPRDFKRLIPEPMVVVVEINGHPARALLDSGSLSDFMSSKLAH
;
A
#
# COMPACT_ATOMS: atom_id res chain seq x y z
N MET A 1 -20.13 -5.57 32.03
CA MET A 1 -18.96 -6.44 32.30
C MET A 1 -18.39 -6.75 30.92
N GLY A 2 -17.22 -6.19 30.58
CA GLY A 2 -16.72 -6.16 29.20
C GLY A 2 -16.32 -7.55 28.69
N ASP A 3 -16.48 -7.80 27.39
CA ASP A 3 -16.06 -9.04 26.76
C ASP A 3 -14.53 -9.14 26.75
N VAL A 4 -13.99 -9.98 27.63
CA VAL A 4 -12.55 -10.17 27.83
C VAL A 4 -11.88 -10.67 26.55
N VAL A 5 -12.55 -11.54 25.78
CA VAL A 5 -12.00 -12.13 24.56
C VAL A 5 -11.73 -11.05 23.51
N SER A 6 -12.71 -10.15 23.31
CA SER A 6 -12.55 -9.01 22.41
C SER A 6 -11.42 -8.08 22.87
N LEU A 7 -11.38 -7.74 24.16
CA LEU A 7 -10.39 -6.80 24.69
C LEU A 7 -8.97 -7.37 24.61
N GLU A 8 -8.79 -8.66 24.90
CA GLU A 8 -7.52 -9.36 24.81
C GLU A 8 -7.04 -9.43 23.35
N ALA A 9 -7.92 -9.76 22.40
CA ALA A 9 -7.58 -9.79 20.98
C ALA A 9 -7.07 -8.43 20.48
N ILE A 10 -7.74 -7.34 20.87
CA ILE A 10 -7.33 -5.97 20.52
C ILE A 10 -6.00 -5.60 21.18
N ALA A 11 -5.80 -5.95 22.45
CA ALA A 11 -4.55 -5.67 23.15
C ALA A 11 -3.37 -6.40 22.49
N LEU A 12 -3.53 -7.68 22.20
CA LEU A 12 -2.51 -8.50 21.52
C LEU A 12 -2.15 -7.94 20.14
N LEU A 13 -3.13 -7.54 19.33
CA LEU A 13 -2.85 -6.96 18.02
C LEU A 13 -2.07 -5.64 18.12
N ASN A 14 -2.42 -4.77 19.07
CA ASN A 14 -1.71 -3.51 19.29
C ASN A 14 -0.28 -3.74 19.82
N GLU A 15 -0.04 -4.79 20.60
CA GLU A 15 1.29 -5.17 21.07
C GLU A 15 2.13 -5.76 19.94
N MET A 16 1.57 -6.71 19.18
CA MET A 16 2.30 -7.46 18.15
C MET A 16 2.57 -6.66 16.88
N ILE A 17 1.67 -5.73 16.53
CA ILE A 17 1.70 -4.99 15.28
C ILE A 17 1.40 -3.51 15.57
N PRO A 18 2.32 -2.77 16.21
CA PRO A 18 2.08 -1.38 16.56
C PRO A 18 1.95 -0.48 15.32
N TRP A 19 1.71 0.81 15.56
CA TRP A 19 1.84 1.83 14.52
C TRP A 19 3.21 1.76 13.85
N PRO A 20 3.28 1.89 12.51
CA PRO A 20 4.57 2.01 11.84
C PRO A 20 5.29 3.29 12.32
N THR A 21 6.58 3.17 12.59
CA THR A 21 7.37 4.23 13.24
C THR A 21 7.53 5.50 12.39
N HIS A 22 7.38 5.40 11.07
CA HIS A 22 7.51 6.51 10.12
C HIS A 22 6.22 7.34 9.98
N VAL A 23 5.12 6.94 10.60
CA VAL A 23 3.88 7.69 10.55
C VAL A 23 3.94 8.80 11.59
N GLU A 24 4.48 9.96 11.20
CA GLU A 24 4.38 11.19 11.99
C GLU A 24 2.92 11.65 11.99
N ARG A 25 2.14 11.27 13.02
CA ARG A 25 0.83 11.87 13.23
C ARG A 25 0.99 13.11 14.10
N HIS A 26 0.76 14.28 13.51
CA HIS A 26 0.55 15.52 14.27
C HIS A 26 -0.56 15.30 15.33
N GLY A 27 -0.17 15.00 16.58
CA GLY A 27 -1.07 14.94 17.73
C GLY A 27 -1.73 13.59 18.07
N VAL A 28 -1.41 12.46 17.43
CA VAL A 28 -2.17 11.18 17.61
C VAL A 28 -1.31 10.06 18.24
N HIS A 29 -0.25 10.40 18.97
CA HIS A 29 0.66 9.40 19.56
C HIS A 29 0.05 8.50 20.65
N HIS A 30 -1.21 8.73 21.04
CA HIS A 30 -1.86 8.02 22.15
C HIS A 30 -2.99 7.08 21.74
N GLU A 31 -3.27 6.96 20.44
CA GLU A 31 -4.41 6.20 19.96
C GLU A 31 -3.98 4.79 19.47
N PRO A 32 -4.65 3.70 19.88
CA PRO A 32 -4.29 2.33 19.48
C PRO A 32 -4.50 2.09 17.97
N ARG A 33 -3.61 1.38 17.29
CA ARG A 33 -3.81 1.05 15.87
C ARG A 33 -5.08 0.25 15.64
N PHE A 34 -5.30 -0.78 16.45
CA PHE A 34 -6.46 -1.65 16.37
C PHE A 34 -7.53 -1.24 17.37
N MET A 35 -8.78 -1.22 16.93
CA MET A 35 -9.94 -0.95 17.77
C MET A 35 -11.00 -2.03 17.60
N LEU A 36 -11.73 -2.31 18.68
CA LEU A 36 -12.98 -3.05 18.62
C LEU A 36 -14.03 -2.16 17.96
N LEU A 37 -14.57 -2.60 16.83
CA LEU A 37 -15.69 -1.92 16.18
C LEU A 37 -17.01 -2.49 16.68
N GLU A 38 -17.13 -3.82 16.70
CA GLU A 38 -18.34 -4.53 17.13
C GLU A 38 -17.99 -5.87 17.75
N ARG A 39 -18.82 -6.29 18.72
CA ARG A 39 -18.81 -7.64 19.26
C ARG A 39 -20.16 -8.31 18.96
N ALA A 40 -20.13 -9.31 18.06
CA ALA A 40 -21.26 -10.18 17.75
C ALA A 40 -21.33 -11.39 18.71
N GLU A 41 -22.06 -12.46 18.39
CA GLU A 41 -22.04 -13.70 19.18
C GLU A 41 -20.82 -14.57 18.83
N ASP A 42 -20.60 -14.80 17.54
CA ASP A 42 -19.54 -15.68 17.02
C ASP A 42 -18.30 -14.95 16.50
N ASP A 43 -18.36 -13.62 16.38
CA ASP A 43 -17.27 -12.82 15.80
C ASP A 43 -16.92 -11.59 16.64
N VAL A 44 -15.68 -11.16 16.47
CA VAL A 44 -15.14 -9.87 16.92
C VAL A 44 -14.76 -9.06 15.68
N VAL A 45 -15.36 -7.90 15.50
CA VAL A 45 -15.04 -7.01 14.38
C VAL A 45 -13.94 -6.05 14.81
N VAL A 46 -12.77 -6.19 14.19
CA VAL A 46 -11.59 -5.40 14.51
C VAL A 46 -11.30 -4.43 13.38
N LEU A 47 -11.11 -3.16 13.70
CA LEU A 47 -10.69 -2.11 12.77
C LEU A 47 -9.18 -1.87 12.89
N ASP A 48 -8.45 -1.96 11.78
CA ASP A 48 -7.08 -1.44 11.63
C ASP A 48 -7.14 -0.01 11.12
N ARG A 49 -6.84 0.96 11.99
CA ARG A 49 -6.87 2.38 11.64
C ARG A 49 -5.71 2.84 10.76
N TYR A 50 -4.66 2.06 10.63
CA TYR A 50 -3.56 2.38 9.73
C TYR A 50 -3.93 2.04 8.29
N LEU A 51 -4.53 0.87 8.08
CA LEU A 51 -4.92 0.38 6.75
C LEU A 51 -6.36 0.75 6.37
N ALA A 52 -7.15 1.31 7.30
CA ALA A 52 -8.56 1.62 7.12
C ALA A 52 -9.41 0.41 6.69
N ILE A 53 -9.08 -0.77 7.23
CA ILE A 53 -9.79 -2.03 6.96
C ILE A 53 -10.37 -2.60 8.26
N TRP A 54 -11.48 -3.32 8.16
CA TRP A 54 -12.02 -4.11 9.27
C TRP A 54 -12.11 -5.58 8.88
N LEU A 55 -11.88 -6.47 9.85
CA LEU A 55 -12.01 -7.91 9.68
C LEU A 55 -12.88 -8.51 10.79
N PHE A 56 -13.63 -9.53 10.41
CA PHE A 56 -14.35 -10.41 11.33
C PHE A 56 -13.39 -11.48 11.81
N VAL A 57 -13.17 -11.55 13.11
CA VAL A 57 -12.34 -12.58 13.74
C VAL A 57 -13.25 -13.54 14.50
N PRO A 58 -13.38 -14.80 14.05
CA PRO A 58 -14.21 -15.77 14.73
C PRO A 58 -13.74 -16.04 16.16
N VAL A 59 -14.65 -16.00 17.12
CA VAL A 59 -14.39 -16.26 18.55
C VAL A 59 -13.85 -17.67 18.77
N VAL A 60 -14.30 -18.63 17.96
CA VAL A 60 -13.79 -20.01 18.01
C VAL A 60 -12.27 -20.07 17.74
N LEU A 61 -11.73 -19.13 16.95
CA LEU A 61 -10.29 -19.00 16.75
C LEU A 61 -9.64 -18.30 17.93
N LEU A 62 -10.23 -17.22 18.43
CA LEU A 62 -9.70 -16.46 19.59
C LEU A 62 -9.63 -17.30 20.87
N THR A 63 -10.53 -18.27 21.02
CA THR A 63 -10.56 -19.18 22.18
C THR A 63 -9.61 -20.38 22.02
N ASN A 64 -8.97 -20.55 20.86
CA ASN A 64 -7.99 -21.60 20.63
C ASN A 64 -6.59 -21.12 21.05
N PRO A 65 -5.94 -21.73 22.07
CA PRO A 65 -4.62 -21.29 22.55
C PRO A 65 -3.49 -21.44 21.52
N ARG A 66 -3.69 -22.22 20.46
CA ARG A 66 -2.73 -22.38 19.35
C ARG A 66 -2.95 -21.39 18.21
N PHE A 67 -3.97 -20.53 18.32
CA PHE A 67 -4.29 -19.57 17.28
C PHE A 67 -3.36 -18.37 17.35
N GLU A 68 -2.56 -18.22 16.30
CA GLU A 68 -1.61 -17.11 16.14
C GLU A 68 -2.31 -15.89 15.53
N LEU A 69 -3.05 -15.13 16.34
CA LEU A 69 -3.88 -14.00 15.90
C LEU A 69 -3.13 -13.00 15.01
N GLY A 70 -1.94 -12.55 15.42
CA GLY A 70 -1.16 -11.58 14.65
C GLY A 70 -0.72 -12.11 13.28
N ASN A 71 -0.26 -13.37 13.20
CA ASN A 71 0.14 -13.98 11.93
C ASN A 71 -1.08 -14.25 11.03
N TRP A 72 -2.21 -14.63 11.62
CA TRP A 72 -3.46 -14.79 10.89
C TRP A 72 -3.92 -13.45 10.31
N TRP A 73 -3.87 -12.37 11.10
CA TRP A 73 -4.22 -11.02 10.68
C TRP A 73 -3.40 -10.59 9.46
N ILE A 74 -2.07 -10.67 9.58
CA ILE A 74 -1.14 -10.33 8.49
C ILE A 74 -1.50 -11.09 7.21
N ARG A 75 -1.79 -12.39 7.30
CA ARG A 75 -2.17 -13.20 6.13
C ARG A 75 -3.50 -12.75 5.51
N GLN A 76 -4.52 -12.44 6.30
CA GLN A 76 -5.81 -11.95 5.77
C GLN A 76 -5.62 -10.61 5.05
N VAL A 77 -4.92 -9.67 5.68
CA VAL A 77 -4.62 -8.36 5.10
C VAL A 77 -3.80 -8.49 3.82
N SER A 78 -2.77 -9.35 3.81
CA SER A 78 -1.95 -9.61 2.62
C SER A 78 -2.80 -10.03 1.43
N ARG A 79 -3.78 -10.92 1.66
CA ARG A 79 -4.69 -11.39 0.62
C ARG A 79 -5.59 -10.27 0.10
N ILE A 80 -6.21 -9.51 1.00
CA ILE A 80 -7.10 -8.39 0.63
C ILE A 80 -6.36 -7.34 -0.20
N LEU A 81 -5.15 -6.96 0.23
CA LEU A 81 -4.36 -5.96 -0.51
C LEU A 81 -3.86 -6.48 -1.86
N ALA A 82 -3.54 -7.78 -1.95
CA ALA A 82 -3.17 -8.40 -3.22
C ALA A 82 -4.36 -8.44 -4.19
N GLU A 83 -5.55 -8.80 -3.71
CA GLU A 83 -6.79 -8.80 -4.50
C GLU A 83 -7.13 -7.38 -4.99
N ALA A 84 -7.07 -6.37 -4.12
CA ALA A 84 -7.28 -4.98 -4.50
C ALA A 84 -6.27 -4.48 -5.56
N SER A 85 -5.04 -4.98 -5.54
CA SER A 85 -4.02 -4.64 -6.53
C SER A 85 -4.27 -5.30 -7.90
N GLN A 86 -5.02 -6.40 -7.94
CA GLN A 86 -5.39 -7.10 -9.19
C GLN A 86 -6.62 -6.48 -9.87
N GLU A 87 -7.54 -5.90 -9.10
CA GLU A 87 -8.72 -5.21 -9.65
C GLU A 87 -8.32 -4.01 -10.52
N ASP A 88 -7.25 -3.30 -10.17
CA ASP A 88 -6.67 -2.22 -10.99
C ASP A 88 -6.14 -2.70 -12.37
N GLU A 89 -5.82 -3.98 -12.54
CA GLU A 89 -5.36 -4.54 -13.82
C GLU A 89 -6.52 -4.94 -14.77
N THR A 90 -7.76 -4.95 -14.28
CA THR A 90 -8.94 -5.42 -15.04
C THR A 90 -9.93 -4.34 -15.43
N ASN A 91 -9.63 -3.06 -15.14
CA ASN A 91 -10.37 -1.94 -15.73
C ASN A 91 -10.01 -1.80 -17.20
N ASP A 92 -10.66 -2.61 -18.02
CA ASP A 92 -10.87 -2.32 -19.44
C ASP A 92 -11.70 -1.02 -19.46
N TYR A 93 -11.02 0.11 -19.73
CA TYR A 93 -11.66 1.38 -19.95
C TYR A 93 -12.57 1.23 -21.19
N GLU A 94 -13.86 0.98 -20.99
CA GLU A 94 -14.83 1.22 -22.04
C GLU A 94 -14.84 2.73 -22.33
N ASP A 95 -14.34 3.05 -23.52
CA ASP A 95 -14.30 4.34 -24.18
C ASP A 95 -15.71 4.92 -24.34
N TYR A 96 -16.21 5.60 -23.31
CA TYR A 96 -17.31 6.55 -23.46
C TYR A 96 -16.73 7.90 -23.86
N ASN A 97 -16.48 8.05 -25.16
CA ASN A 97 -16.33 9.35 -25.82
C ASN A 97 -17.68 10.09 -25.75
N GLU A 98 -17.92 10.84 -24.68
CA GLU A 98 -18.88 11.95 -24.70
C GLU A 98 -18.11 13.26 -24.55
N GLU A 99 -18.07 14.02 -25.64
CA GLU A 99 -17.57 15.39 -25.68
C GLU A 99 -18.43 16.28 -24.76
N HIS A 100 -17.90 16.61 -23.59
CA HIS A 100 -18.43 17.68 -22.76
C HIS A 100 -17.39 18.78 -22.57
N GLU A 101 -17.64 19.90 -23.25
CA GLU A 101 -16.95 21.15 -22.99
C GLU A 101 -17.35 21.75 -21.62
N LEU A 102 -16.34 22.31 -20.95
CA LEU A 102 -16.31 23.41 -19.97
C LEU A 102 -15.98 23.08 -18.50
N ASP A 103 -14.72 23.40 -18.19
CA ASP A 103 -14.26 24.40 -17.20
C ASP A 103 -14.16 24.07 -15.69
N SER A 104 -12.99 24.46 -15.19
CA SER A 104 -12.58 24.77 -13.81
C SER A 104 -12.23 23.65 -12.84
N GLY A 105 -10.91 23.46 -12.68
CA GLY A 105 -10.31 23.43 -11.35
C GLY A 105 -10.00 22.07 -10.73
N SER A 106 -9.35 21.16 -11.46
CA SER A 106 -8.67 20.02 -10.85
C SER A 106 -7.35 19.79 -11.55
N ALA A 107 -6.24 19.95 -10.81
CA ALA A 107 -4.92 19.56 -11.30
C ALA A 107 -4.82 18.03 -11.30
N SER A 108 -5.42 17.39 -12.29
CA SER A 108 -5.20 15.98 -12.56
C SER A 108 -3.78 15.82 -13.11
N ILE A 109 -2.90 15.14 -12.36
CA ILE A 109 -1.62 14.67 -12.87
C ILE A 109 -1.92 13.54 -13.86
N GLY A 110 -1.76 13.82 -15.15
CA GLY A 110 -1.76 12.79 -16.18
C GLY A 110 -0.48 11.95 -16.07
N LEU A 111 -0.63 10.69 -15.66
CA LEU A 111 0.45 9.70 -15.78
C LEU A 111 0.56 9.32 -17.26
N ASN A 112 1.56 9.86 -17.95
CA ASN A 112 1.87 9.48 -19.33
C ASN A 112 2.46 8.06 -19.36
N ALA A 113 1.63 7.03 -19.24
CA ALA A 113 1.99 5.68 -19.66
C ALA A 113 1.82 5.63 -21.18
N VAL A 114 2.92 5.73 -21.93
CA VAL A 114 2.90 5.44 -23.37
C VAL A 114 2.65 3.93 -23.53
N SER A 115 1.43 3.58 -23.93
CA SER A 115 1.18 2.31 -24.60
C SER A 115 1.78 2.39 -25.99
N THR A 116 2.90 1.70 -26.22
CA THR A 116 3.38 1.51 -27.59
C THR A 116 2.48 0.45 -28.24
N ALA A 117 1.59 0.87 -29.13
CA ALA A 117 0.93 -0.04 -30.03
C ALA A 117 2.00 -0.85 -30.78
N ARG A 118 2.00 -2.17 -30.62
CA ARG A 118 3.01 -3.06 -31.18
C ARG A 118 3.01 -2.98 -32.71
N PRO A 119 4.12 -2.60 -33.37
CA PRO A 119 4.30 -2.92 -34.78
C PRO A 119 4.40 -4.44 -34.92
N LYS A 120 3.61 -5.03 -35.82
CA LYS A 120 3.75 -6.45 -36.17
C LYS A 120 5.17 -6.70 -36.67
N GLY A 121 5.94 -7.54 -35.96
CA GLY A 121 7.18 -8.13 -36.47
C GLY A 121 8.50 -7.70 -35.81
N VAL A 122 8.48 -6.99 -34.68
CA VAL A 122 9.71 -6.76 -33.90
C VAL A 122 9.71 -7.73 -32.71
N ASP A 123 10.73 -8.59 -32.67
CA ASP A 123 10.97 -9.52 -31.56
C ASP A 123 10.88 -8.79 -30.23
N SER A 124 10.20 -9.43 -29.28
CA SER A 124 9.90 -8.90 -27.95
C SER A 124 11.08 -8.12 -27.38
N LEU A 125 10.89 -6.84 -27.11
CA LEU A 125 11.67 -6.18 -26.06
C LEU A 125 11.60 -7.13 -24.87
N PRO A 126 12.74 -7.62 -24.33
CA PRO A 126 12.73 -8.56 -23.22
C PRO A 126 11.83 -7.95 -22.15
N ALA A 127 10.74 -8.65 -21.85
CA ALA A 127 9.67 -8.13 -21.03
C ALA A 127 10.28 -7.48 -19.78
N LEU A 128 9.95 -6.21 -19.56
CA LEU A 128 10.31 -5.42 -18.40
C LEU A 128 9.95 -6.24 -17.15
N GLN A 129 10.89 -7.04 -16.64
CA GLN A 129 10.62 -7.89 -15.49
C GLN A 129 10.50 -6.97 -14.28
N ARG A 130 9.26 -6.73 -13.84
CA ARG A 130 8.95 -5.99 -12.63
C ARG A 130 9.39 -6.81 -11.42
N ASN A 131 10.68 -6.73 -11.10
CA ASN A 131 11.25 -7.27 -9.85
C ASN A 131 10.99 -6.35 -8.65
N ALA A 132 10.49 -5.14 -8.90
CA ALA A 132 10.15 -4.20 -7.86
C ALA A 132 8.77 -4.49 -7.28
N ALA A 133 8.76 -4.60 -5.96
CA ALA A 133 7.60 -4.51 -5.07
C ALA A 133 6.59 -5.67 -5.11
N ASN A 134 6.99 -6.82 -4.56
CA ASN A 134 6.04 -7.56 -3.74
C ASN A 134 6.51 -7.43 -2.27
N PRO A 135 5.82 -6.67 -1.41
CA PRO A 135 6.19 -6.54 0.00
C PRO A 135 6.05 -7.91 0.68
N ARG A 136 7.16 -8.65 0.78
CA ARG A 136 7.17 -9.98 1.40
C ARG A 136 6.99 -9.94 2.92
N ASP A 137 7.08 -8.76 3.54
CA ASP A 137 7.05 -8.61 4.99
C ASP A 137 6.41 -7.28 5.40
N PHE A 138 5.24 -7.36 6.06
CA PHE A 138 4.48 -6.23 6.61
C PHE A 138 5.18 -5.54 7.78
N LYS A 139 6.18 -6.19 8.38
CA LYS A 139 7.02 -5.59 9.44
C LYS A 139 8.20 -4.81 8.88
N ARG A 140 8.42 -4.85 7.56
CA ARG A 140 9.52 -4.12 6.93
C ARG A 140 9.21 -2.62 7.04
N LEU A 141 10.03 -1.92 7.84
CA LEU A 141 10.13 -0.46 7.77
C LEU A 141 10.29 -0.09 6.30
N ILE A 142 9.41 0.78 5.77
CA ILE A 142 9.63 1.39 4.46
C ILE A 142 10.97 2.09 4.59
N PRO A 143 12.03 1.63 3.89
CA PRO A 143 13.34 2.23 4.07
C PRO A 143 13.26 3.69 3.62
N GLU A 144 13.87 4.59 4.39
CA GLU A 144 14.09 5.95 3.93
C GLU A 144 14.83 5.88 2.59
N PRO A 145 14.34 6.57 1.55
CA PRO A 145 14.92 6.46 0.23
C PRO A 145 16.37 6.97 0.26
N MET A 146 17.28 6.17 -0.30
CA MET A 146 18.69 6.55 -0.36
C MET A 146 18.88 7.68 -1.37
N VAL A 147 19.23 8.88 -0.88
CA VAL A 147 19.49 10.06 -1.69
C VAL A 147 21.00 10.26 -1.84
N VAL A 148 21.47 10.43 -3.06
CA VAL A 148 22.87 10.78 -3.36
C VAL A 148 22.95 12.14 -4.04
N VAL A 149 24.11 12.78 -3.94
CA VAL A 149 24.44 13.97 -4.75
C VAL A 149 25.25 13.50 -5.94
N VAL A 150 24.73 13.73 -7.14
CA VAL A 150 25.39 13.46 -8.43
C VAL A 150 25.76 14.78 -9.10
N GLU A 151 26.76 14.76 -9.97
CA GLU A 151 27.14 15.92 -10.76
C GLU A 151 26.59 15.78 -12.18
N ILE A 152 25.73 16.70 -12.61
CA ILE A 152 25.15 16.73 -13.96
C ILE A 152 25.63 18.02 -14.62
N ASN A 153 26.40 17.91 -15.71
CA ASN A 153 26.97 19.06 -16.41
C ASN A 153 27.74 20.04 -15.49
N GLY A 154 28.49 19.52 -14.52
CA GLY A 154 29.25 20.33 -13.56
C GLY A 154 28.42 20.96 -12.44
N HIS A 155 27.13 20.60 -12.33
CA HIS A 155 26.24 21.11 -11.29
C HIS A 155 25.76 19.97 -10.38
N PRO A 156 25.77 20.14 -9.05
CA PRO A 156 25.29 19.12 -8.13
C PRO A 156 23.76 19.00 -8.20
N ALA A 157 23.26 17.76 -8.27
CA ALA A 157 21.85 17.41 -8.25
C ALA A 157 21.59 16.28 -7.23
N ARG A 158 20.44 16.32 -6.57
CA ARG A 158 20.02 15.23 -5.67
C ARG A 158 19.27 14.19 -6.48
N ALA A 159 19.71 12.93 -6.40
CA ALA A 159 19.09 11.79 -7.05
C ALA A 159 18.62 10.76 -6.02
N LEU A 160 17.46 10.16 -6.27
CA LEU A 160 16.96 9.00 -5.53
C LEU A 160 17.53 7.73 -6.17
N LEU A 161 18.10 6.84 -5.36
CA LEU A 161 18.53 5.54 -5.85
C LEU A 161 17.34 4.59 -5.90
N ASP A 162 16.91 4.27 -7.12
CA ASP A 162 15.81 3.36 -7.39
C ASP A 162 16.32 2.17 -8.21
N SER A 163 16.45 1.00 -7.56
CA SER A 163 16.82 -0.25 -8.25
C SER A 163 15.68 -0.82 -9.11
N GLY A 164 14.46 -0.27 -8.99
CA GLY A 164 13.28 -0.70 -9.72
C GLY A 164 13.11 -0.01 -11.07
N SER A 165 13.82 1.08 -11.33
CA SER A 165 13.78 1.76 -12.62
C SER A 165 14.73 1.09 -13.64
N LEU A 166 14.32 1.06 -14.91
CA LEU A 166 15.19 0.62 -16.00
C LEU A 166 15.95 1.77 -16.67
N SER A 167 15.71 3.00 -16.22
CA SER A 167 16.28 4.21 -16.78
C SER A 167 16.34 5.30 -15.72
N ASP A 168 17.20 6.29 -15.96
CA ASP A 168 17.25 7.50 -15.16
C ASP A 168 16.07 8.40 -15.50
N PHE A 169 15.44 8.97 -14.47
CA PHE A 169 14.39 9.96 -14.62
C PHE A 169 14.87 11.28 -14.04
N MET A 170 14.74 12.35 -14.82
CA MET A 170 15.07 13.70 -14.38
C MET A 170 13.83 14.59 -14.46
N SER A 171 13.62 15.46 -13.48
CA SER A 171 12.55 16.45 -13.54
C SER A 171 12.82 17.45 -14.68
N SER A 172 11.76 17.94 -15.33
CA SER A 172 11.88 19.00 -16.35
C SER A 172 12.56 20.25 -15.81
N LYS A 173 12.37 20.57 -14.52
CA LYS A 173 13.04 21.67 -13.83
C LYS A 173 14.57 21.51 -13.75
N LEU A 174 15.07 20.28 -13.76
CA LEU A 174 16.51 19.99 -13.77
C LEU A 174 17.10 19.93 -15.19
N ALA A 175 16.25 19.69 -16.19
CA ALA A 175 16.65 19.59 -17.60
C ALA A 175 16.78 20.95 -18.30
N HIS A 176 16.30 22.02 -17.68
CA HIS A 176 16.38 23.41 -18.14
C HIS A 176 17.44 24.18 -17.34
#